data_AF-A0A2V0PAE1-F1
#
_entry.id   AF-A0A2V0PAE1-F1
#
_cell.length_a   1.000
_cell.length_b   1.000
_cell.length_c   1.000
_cell.angle_alpha   90.00
_cell.angle_beta   90.00
_cell.angle_gamma   90.00
#
_symmetry.space_group_name_H-M   'P 1'
#
loop_
_entity.id
_entity.type
_entity.pdbx_description
1 polymer ?
#
loop_
_entity_poly.entity_id
_entity_poly.type
_entity_poly.pdbx_seq_one_letter_code
_entity_poly.pdbx_strand_id
1 'polypeptide(L)'
;MWGPAAAYGRPRRPAAGYGGSRHSAYTVIMAVQLIQRIMALEHKPPVTLALMAANALVFFGVEPFDVAPPLERACLQPRMVLKYGQLSRLCWSPFVHADEFHLLYNLSSLLWKGARLEARLGPATFAALTAELLALSQGLLVVGAWAVAEAVPEYRHLYTSTCAVGFSGVLFAYKVVLNHDDATTSTVLGIPLPTKYMAWAELLLASALNPRASFAGHLAGIAAGLLHVRAAAALRRGGWARRLAAAARRVAGAAGGGARGPRFAGGGATGARAPTAQAHAQAQLHARQPPRPAPPQPQPPQQPPPREAAAAAASGVRQISDEELRQRRLVRFQQ
;
A
#
# COMPACT_ATOMS: atom_id res chain seq x y z
N MET A 1 17.59 -55.47 21.06
CA MET A 1 16.54 -55.53 22.09
C MET A 1 16.05 -54.10 22.35
N TRP A 2 15.04 -53.63 21.62
CA TRP A 2 14.38 -52.35 21.88
C TRP A 2 12.88 -52.63 21.89
N GLY A 3 12.25 -52.32 23.03
CA GLY A 3 10.86 -52.65 23.36
C GLY A 3 9.82 -51.85 22.56
N PRO A 4 8.53 -52.19 22.71
CA PRO A 4 7.50 -51.84 21.74
C PRO A 4 7.01 -50.40 21.87
N ALA A 5 6.53 -49.89 20.74
CA ALA A 5 5.95 -48.57 20.55
C ALA A 5 4.86 -48.25 21.58
N ALA A 6 5.11 -47.24 22.42
CA ALA A 6 4.07 -46.62 23.23
C ALA A 6 3.10 -45.90 22.29
N ALA A 7 1.87 -46.42 22.22
CA ALA A 7 0.74 -45.78 21.57
C ALA A 7 0.50 -44.40 22.22
N TYR A 8 0.95 -43.34 21.56
CA TYR A 8 0.56 -41.98 21.91
C TYR A 8 -0.93 -41.84 21.61
N GLY A 9 -1.75 -42.00 22.66
CA GLY A 9 -3.16 -41.67 22.64
C GLY A 9 -3.33 -40.26 22.11
N ARG A 10 -4.26 -40.09 21.16
CA ARG A 10 -4.74 -38.78 20.72
C ARG A 10 -5.00 -37.94 21.97
N PRO A 11 -4.42 -36.73 22.13
CA PRO A 11 -4.91 -35.84 23.16
C PRO A 11 -6.40 -35.62 22.86
N ARG A 12 -7.25 -36.14 23.75
CA ARG A 12 -8.66 -35.79 23.81
C ARG A 12 -8.69 -34.26 23.83
N ARG A 13 -9.36 -33.68 22.82
CA ARG A 13 -9.76 -32.27 22.85
C ARG A 13 -10.29 -32.02 24.27
N PRO A 14 -9.80 -31.03 25.03
CA PRO A 14 -10.60 -30.56 26.14
C PRO A 14 -11.96 -30.22 25.53
N ALA A 15 -13.02 -30.85 26.06
CA ALA A 15 -14.37 -30.44 25.76
C ALA A 15 -14.42 -28.95 26.11
N ALA A 16 -14.31 -28.10 25.09
CA ALA A 16 -14.55 -26.68 25.23
C ALA A 16 -16.01 -26.60 25.65
N GLY A 17 -16.22 -26.45 26.96
CA GLY A 17 -17.52 -26.22 27.52
C GLY A 17 -18.16 -25.09 26.74
N TYR A 18 -19.38 -25.33 26.29
CA TYR A 18 -20.34 -24.31 25.92
C TYR A 18 -20.46 -23.32 27.10
N GLY A 19 -19.60 -22.30 27.10
CA GLY A 19 -19.59 -21.19 28.04
C GLY A 19 -19.44 -19.94 27.20
N GLY A 20 -20.53 -19.18 27.07
CA GLY A 20 -20.67 -18.11 26.10
C GLY A 20 -19.46 -17.17 26.02
N SER A 21 -18.79 -17.18 24.86
CA SER A 21 -17.87 -16.12 24.46
C SER A 21 -18.66 -14.82 24.39
N ARG A 22 -18.70 -14.07 25.49
CA ARG A 22 -19.22 -12.70 25.47
C ARG A 22 -18.27 -11.89 24.61
N HIS A 23 -18.62 -11.71 23.33
CA HIS A 23 -17.98 -10.70 22.48
C HIS A 23 -17.93 -9.40 23.28
N SER A 24 -16.77 -8.74 23.26
CA SER A 24 -16.63 -7.49 24.01
C SER A 24 -17.71 -6.51 23.55
N ALA A 25 -18.32 -5.75 24.47
CA ALA A 25 -19.26 -4.70 24.11
C ALA A 25 -18.64 -3.73 23.09
N TYR A 26 -17.32 -3.52 23.20
CA TYR A 26 -16.52 -2.79 22.21
C TYR A 26 -16.61 -3.39 20.80
N THR A 27 -16.48 -4.71 20.67
CA THR A 27 -16.54 -5.44 19.39
C THR A 27 -17.91 -5.27 18.74
N VAL A 28 -18.98 -5.40 19.53
CA VAL A 28 -20.35 -5.19 19.03
C VAL A 28 -20.56 -3.74 18.57
N ILE A 29 -20.14 -2.76 19.37
CA ILE A 29 -20.25 -1.33 19.01
C ILE A 29 -19.48 -1.02 17.73
N MET A 30 -18.23 -1.48 17.62
CA MET A 30 -17.40 -1.25 16.44
C MET A 30 -17.95 -1.97 15.19
N ALA A 31 -18.51 -3.16 15.35
CA ALA A 31 -19.19 -3.87 14.26
C ALA A 31 -20.43 -3.11 13.80
N VAL A 32 -21.25 -2.59 14.71
CA VAL A 32 -22.40 -1.75 14.38
C VAL A 32 -21.97 -0.48 13.65
N GLN A 33 -20.93 0.22 14.14
CA GLN A 33 -20.38 1.40 13.45
C GLN A 33 -19.87 1.07 12.05
N LEU A 34 -19.23 -0.09 11.87
CA LEU A 34 -18.75 -0.54 10.57
C LEU A 34 -19.92 -0.83 9.62
N ILE A 35 -20.96 -1.51 10.10
CA ILE A 35 -22.19 -1.75 9.33
C ILE A 35 -22.84 -0.42 8.94
N GLN A 36 -22.99 0.52 9.87
CA GLN A 36 -23.52 1.85 9.58
C GLN A 36 -22.71 2.56 8.49
N ARG A 37 -21.38 2.49 8.54
CA ARG A 37 -20.50 3.05 7.49
C ARG A 37 -20.71 2.36 6.15
N ILE A 38 -20.84 1.04 6.12
CA ILE A 38 -21.16 0.30 4.89
C ILE A 38 -22.51 0.77 4.34
N MET A 39 -23.53 0.89 5.18
CA MET A 39 -24.87 1.33 4.78
C MET A 39 -24.89 2.78 4.27
N ALA A 40 -24.04 3.65 4.81
CA ALA A 40 -23.89 5.03 4.39
C ALA A 40 -23.14 5.22 3.05
N LEU A 41 -22.46 4.19 2.53
CA LEU A 41 -21.85 4.27 1.20
C LEU A 41 -22.94 4.35 0.12
N GLU A 42 -22.86 5.37 -0.75
CA GLU A 42 -23.76 5.55 -1.90
C GLU A 42 -23.68 4.35 -2.86
N HIS A 43 -22.45 3.90 -3.15
CA HIS A 43 -22.19 2.75 -3.99
C HIS A 43 -21.52 1.65 -3.16
N LYS A 44 -22.11 0.45 -3.15
CA LYS A 44 -21.57 -0.68 -2.40
C LYS A 44 -20.40 -1.31 -3.17
N PRO A 45 -19.18 -1.34 -2.61
CA PRO A 45 -17.99 -1.88 -3.29
C PRO A 45 -17.96 -3.41 -3.17
N PRO A 46 -18.38 -4.19 -4.19
CA PRO A 46 -18.62 -5.62 -4.05
C PRO A 46 -17.38 -6.42 -3.64
N VAL A 47 -16.20 -6.13 -4.21
CA VAL A 47 -14.98 -6.88 -3.93
C VAL A 47 -14.47 -6.55 -2.52
N THR A 48 -14.51 -5.28 -2.13
CA THR A 48 -14.16 -4.85 -0.77
C THR A 48 -15.06 -5.52 0.26
N LEU A 49 -16.38 -5.54 0.04
CA LEU A 49 -17.32 -6.20 0.94
C LEU A 49 -17.13 -7.73 0.97
N ALA A 50 -16.84 -8.35 -0.17
CA ALA A 50 -16.52 -9.78 -0.24
C ALA A 50 -15.24 -10.11 0.56
N LEU A 51 -14.19 -9.29 0.45
CA LEU A 51 -12.97 -9.43 1.25
C LEU A 51 -13.28 -9.25 2.74
N MET A 52 -14.08 -8.25 3.11
CA MET A 52 -14.49 -8.05 4.51
C MET A 52 -15.25 -9.26 5.05
N ALA A 53 -16.19 -9.79 4.28
CA ALA A 53 -16.95 -10.99 4.62
C ALA A 53 -16.02 -12.19 4.77
N ALA A 54 -15.06 -12.40 3.86
CA ALA A 54 -14.10 -13.50 3.95
C ALA A 54 -13.26 -13.43 5.24
N ASN A 55 -12.75 -12.25 5.60
CA ASN A 55 -11.99 -12.05 6.83
C ASN A 55 -12.85 -12.30 8.08
N ALA A 56 -14.11 -11.85 8.08
CA ALA A 56 -15.02 -12.07 9.20
C ALA A 56 -15.44 -13.56 9.33
N LEU A 57 -15.76 -14.22 8.21
CA LEU A 57 -16.14 -15.64 8.19
C LEU A 57 -15.00 -16.53 8.69
N VAL A 58 -13.77 -16.28 8.22
CA VAL A 58 -12.57 -17.01 8.66
C VAL A 58 -12.30 -16.79 10.15
N PHE A 59 -12.56 -15.59 10.69
CA PHE A 59 -12.33 -15.31 12.10
C PHE A 59 -13.39 -15.91 13.03
N PHE A 60 -14.67 -15.81 12.67
CA PHE A 60 -15.77 -16.29 13.51
C PHE A 60 -16.05 -17.79 13.35
N GLY A 61 -15.47 -18.47 12.36
CA GLY A 61 -15.65 -19.91 12.16
C GLY A 61 -17.11 -20.29 11.93
N VAL A 62 -17.79 -19.59 11.03
CA VAL A 62 -19.22 -19.80 10.79
C VAL A 62 -19.44 -21.08 9.99
N GLU A 63 -20.04 -22.10 10.63
CA GLU A 63 -20.45 -23.35 10.00
C GLU A 63 -21.47 -23.11 8.86
N PRO A 64 -21.40 -23.84 7.72
CA PRO A 64 -20.48 -24.94 7.38
C PRO A 64 -19.14 -24.48 6.78
N PHE A 65 -18.84 -23.18 6.83
CA PHE A 65 -17.69 -22.57 6.18
C PHE A 65 -16.43 -22.52 7.07
N ASP A 66 -16.43 -23.21 8.21
CA ASP A 66 -15.27 -23.31 9.10
C ASP A 66 -14.20 -24.26 8.54
N VAL A 67 -13.52 -23.79 7.50
CA VAL A 67 -12.44 -24.50 6.80
C VAL A 67 -11.05 -23.97 7.19
N ALA A 68 -11.01 -22.94 8.04
CA ALA A 68 -9.77 -22.25 8.35
C ALA A 68 -8.88 -23.11 9.26
N PRO A 69 -7.59 -23.29 8.91
CA PRO A 69 -6.67 -23.98 9.80
C PRO A 69 -6.46 -23.17 11.10
N PRO A 70 -6.13 -23.83 12.22
CA PRO A 70 -5.78 -23.12 13.45
C PRO A 70 -4.60 -22.16 13.20
N LEU A 71 -4.52 -21.08 13.99
CA LEU A 71 -3.57 -19.97 13.80
C LEU A 71 -2.13 -20.44 13.56
N GLU A 72 -1.67 -21.46 14.29
CA GLU A 72 -0.32 -22.05 14.20
C GLU A 72 -0.02 -22.67 12.81
N ARG A 73 -1.05 -23.19 12.14
CA ARG A 73 -0.97 -23.80 10.80
C ARG A 73 -1.27 -22.79 9.70
N ALA A 74 -2.02 -21.73 10.02
CA ALA A 74 -2.41 -20.69 9.08
C ALA A 74 -1.38 -19.57 8.92
N CYS A 75 -0.69 -19.19 10.01
CA CYS A 75 0.15 -18.01 9.99
C CYS A 75 1.37 -18.17 9.08
N LEU A 76 1.81 -17.04 8.52
CA LEU A 76 2.96 -17.02 7.66
C LEU A 76 4.23 -17.07 8.51
N GLN A 77 4.85 -18.26 8.50
CA GLN A 77 6.18 -18.50 9.03
C GLN A 77 7.14 -18.76 7.87
N PRO A 78 8.11 -17.86 7.60
CA PRO A 78 9.04 -18.01 6.47
C PRO A 78 9.78 -19.35 6.48
N ARG A 79 10.17 -19.85 7.66
CA ARG A 79 10.78 -21.18 7.83
C ARG A 79 9.90 -22.31 7.28
N MET A 80 8.60 -22.26 7.55
CA MET A 80 7.65 -23.30 7.13
C MET A 80 7.42 -23.30 5.62
N VAL A 81 7.44 -22.11 5.02
CA VAL A 81 7.34 -21.95 3.56
C VAL A 81 8.62 -22.44 2.88
N LEU A 82 9.79 -21.95 3.32
CA LEU A 82 11.07 -22.19 2.65
C LEU A 82 11.60 -23.61 2.85
N LYS A 83 11.53 -24.14 4.08
CA LYS A 83 12.11 -25.46 4.41
C LYS A 83 11.13 -26.62 4.20
N TYR A 84 9.84 -26.39 4.44
CA TYR A 84 8.83 -27.45 4.45
C TYR A 84 7.79 -27.31 3.34
N GLY A 85 7.92 -26.32 2.44
CA GLY A 85 7.05 -26.18 1.27
C GLY A 85 5.59 -25.88 1.59
N GLN A 86 5.27 -25.35 2.78
CA GLN A 86 3.89 -25.09 3.21
C GLN A 86 3.32 -23.81 2.58
N LEU A 87 3.16 -23.83 1.24
CA LEU A 87 2.70 -22.68 0.45
C LEU A 87 1.29 -22.22 0.80
N SER A 88 0.45 -23.09 1.35
CA SER A 88 -0.91 -22.74 1.81
C SER A 88 -0.92 -21.61 2.84
N ARG A 89 0.17 -21.44 3.61
CA ARG A 89 0.35 -20.33 4.55
C ARG A 89 0.36 -18.96 3.87
N LEU A 90 0.80 -18.87 2.61
CA LEU A 90 0.76 -17.62 1.83
C LEU A 90 -0.69 -17.20 1.53
N CYS A 91 -1.60 -18.16 1.43
CA CYS A 91 -3.01 -17.92 1.15
C CYS A 91 -3.83 -17.72 2.43
N TRP A 92 -3.55 -18.48 3.49
CA TRP A 92 -4.33 -18.42 4.74
C TRP A 92 -3.95 -17.26 5.65
N SER A 93 -2.65 -16.94 5.76
CA SER A 93 -2.16 -15.93 6.69
C SER A 93 -2.85 -14.56 6.59
N PRO A 94 -3.25 -14.04 5.40
CA PRO A 94 -3.88 -12.72 5.33
C PRO A 94 -5.30 -12.69 5.89
N PHE A 95 -5.97 -13.85 6.01
CA PHE A 95 -7.38 -13.91 6.41
C PHE A 95 -7.58 -14.33 7.87
N VAL A 96 -6.57 -14.97 8.48
CA VAL A 96 -6.61 -15.27 9.92
C VAL A 96 -6.17 -14.07 10.75
N HIS A 97 -6.82 -13.85 11.89
CA HIS A 97 -6.53 -12.74 12.81
C HIS A 97 -6.33 -13.28 14.23
N ALA A 98 -5.47 -12.62 15.00
CA ALA A 98 -5.12 -13.05 16.36
C ALA A 98 -6.22 -12.74 17.39
N ASP A 99 -6.98 -11.67 17.18
CA ASP A 99 -7.98 -11.16 18.12
C ASP A 99 -9.03 -10.26 17.42
N GLU A 100 -10.11 -9.94 18.15
CA GLU A 100 -11.25 -9.15 17.63
C GLU A 100 -10.85 -7.72 17.26
N PHE A 101 -9.96 -7.09 18.03
CA PHE A 101 -9.50 -5.72 17.75
C PHE A 101 -8.67 -5.68 16.47
N HIS A 102 -7.77 -6.65 16.29
CA HIS A 102 -6.97 -6.80 15.08
C HIS A 102 -7.86 -7.02 13.85
N LEU A 103 -8.91 -7.85 13.94
CA LEU A 103 -9.88 -8.00 12.85
C LEU A 103 -10.60 -6.68 12.54
N LEU A 104 -11.23 -6.05 13.54
CA LEU A 104 -12.05 -4.85 13.33
C LEU A 104 -11.24 -3.66 12.78
N TYR A 105 -9.99 -3.52 13.22
CA TYR A 105 -9.08 -2.52 12.66
C TYR A 105 -8.80 -2.80 11.18
N ASN A 106 -8.50 -4.06 10.82
CA ASN A 106 -8.32 -4.45 9.42
C ASN A 106 -9.58 -4.23 8.58
N LEU A 107 -10.76 -4.60 9.07
CA LEU A 107 -12.02 -4.39 8.35
C LEU A 107 -12.34 -2.91 8.15
N SER A 108 -12.12 -2.08 9.17
CA SER A 108 -12.33 -0.63 9.08
C SER A 108 -11.38 0.01 8.07
N SER A 109 -10.11 -0.41 8.10
CA SER A 109 -9.08 0.02 7.16
C SER A 109 -9.36 -0.47 5.73
N LEU A 110 -9.82 -1.72 5.58
CA LEU A 110 -10.22 -2.32 4.31
C LEU A 110 -11.41 -1.59 3.71
N LEU A 111 -12.44 -1.27 4.50
CA LEU A 111 -13.59 -0.51 4.01
C LEU A 111 -13.15 0.85 3.45
N TRP A 112 -12.32 1.61 4.18
CA TRP A 112 -11.88 2.92 3.72
C TRP A 112 -10.92 2.86 2.51
N LYS A 113 -9.88 2.01 2.58
CA LYS A 113 -8.86 1.89 1.52
C LYS A 113 -9.40 1.17 0.29
N GLY A 114 -10.07 0.05 0.50
CA GLY A 114 -10.65 -0.80 -0.53
C GLY A 114 -11.77 -0.09 -1.29
N ALA A 115 -12.75 0.49 -0.60
CA ALA A 115 -13.86 1.19 -1.28
C ALA A 115 -13.36 2.33 -2.17
N ARG A 116 -12.35 3.09 -1.73
CA ARG A 116 -11.73 4.16 -2.53
C ARG A 116 -10.98 3.63 -3.75
N LEU A 117 -10.22 2.54 -3.61
CA LEU A 117 -9.51 1.93 -4.74
C LEU A 117 -10.49 1.29 -5.74
N GLU A 118 -11.48 0.57 -5.24
CA GLU A 118 -12.50 -0.09 -6.06
C GLU A 118 -13.35 0.93 -6.84
N ALA A 119 -13.73 2.04 -6.21
CA ALA A 119 -14.41 3.13 -6.90
C ALA A 119 -13.55 3.78 -8.01
N ARG A 120 -12.23 3.84 -7.83
CA ARG A 120 -11.30 4.43 -8.82
C ARG A 120 -10.96 3.48 -9.97
N LEU A 121 -10.88 2.18 -9.70
CA LEU A 121 -10.35 1.17 -10.65
C LEU A 121 -11.44 0.29 -11.27
N GLY A 122 -12.63 0.26 -10.67
CA GLY A 122 -13.63 -0.76 -10.93
C GLY A 122 -13.32 -2.10 -10.24
N PRO A 123 -14.33 -2.97 -10.07
CA PRO A 123 -14.22 -4.19 -9.27
C PRO A 123 -13.19 -5.19 -9.82
N ALA A 124 -13.18 -5.43 -11.14
CA ALA A 124 -12.28 -6.41 -11.75
C ALA A 124 -10.80 -6.01 -11.61
N THR A 125 -10.46 -4.76 -11.94
CA THR A 125 -9.10 -4.22 -11.80
C THR A 125 -8.67 -4.16 -10.34
N PHE A 126 -9.58 -3.80 -9.43
CA PHE A 126 -9.30 -3.80 -8.01
C PHE A 126 -9.07 -5.22 -7.46
N ALA A 127 -9.82 -6.22 -7.91
CA ALA A 127 -9.58 -7.62 -7.55
C ALA A 127 -8.20 -8.09 -8.04
N ALA A 128 -7.83 -7.76 -9.29
CA ALA A 128 -6.50 -8.07 -9.82
C ALA A 128 -5.37 -7.40 -9.04
N LEU A 129 -5.51 -6.10 -8.74
CA LEU A 129 -4.58 -5.35 -7.87
C LEU A 129 -4.46 -6.02 -6.50
N THR A 130 -5.58 -6.45 -5.91
CA THR A 130 -5.59 -7.10 -4.60
C THR A 130 -4.84 -8.42 -4.62
N ALA A 131 -5.08 -9.26 -5.63
CA ALA A 131 -4.38 -10.52 -5.80
C ALA A 131 -2.86 -10.31 -5.99
N GLU A 132 -2.48 -9.32 -6.80
CA GLU A 132 -1.07 -8.92 -6.99
C GLU A 132 -0.43 -8.48 -5.67
N LEU A 133 -1.04 -7.53 -4.96
CA LEU A 133 -0.49 -7.00 -3.71
C LEU A 133 -0.46 -8.03 -2.59
N LEU A 134 -1.42 -8.95 -2.55
CA LEU A 134 -1.39 -10.11 -1.65
C LEU A 134 -0.19 -10.98 -1.96
N ALA A 135 -0.02 -11.42 -3.22
CA ALA A 135 1.12 -12.26 -3.61
C ALA A 135 2.47 -11.56 -3.33
N LEU A 136 2.59 -10.29 -3.68
CA LEU A 136 3.81 -9.50 -3.47
C LEU A 136 4.12 -9.29 -1.98
N SER A 137 3.13 -8.93 -1.16
CA SER A 137 3.35 -8.70 0.27
C SER A 137 3.80 -9.97 1.00
N GLN A 138 3.16 -11.11 0.72
CA GLN A 138 3.53 -12.40 1.30
C GLN A 138 4.91 -12.86 0.80
N GLY A 139 5.15 -12.76 -0.51
CA GLY A 139 6.42 -13.14 -1.13
C GLY A 139 7.60 -12.29 -0.63
N LEU A 140 7.43 -10.97 -0.56
CA LEU A 140 8.47 -10.05 -0.06
C LEU A 140 8.76 -10.28 1.43
N LEU A 141 7.76 -10.65 2.24
CA LEU A 141 8.01 -11.02 3.63
C LEU A 141 8.88 -12.28 3.71
N VAL A 142 8.55 -13.33 2.96
CA VAL A 142 9.33 -14.59 2.96
C VAL A 142 10.75 -14.37 2.44
N VAL A 143 10.90 -13.70 1.29
CA VAL A 143 12.20 -13.42 0.69
C VAL A 143 13.02 -12.47 1.57
N GLY A 144 12.39 -11.45 2.15
CA GLY A 144 13.06 -10.51 3.06
C GLY A 144 13.54 -11.20 4.33
N ALA A 145 12.69 -12.05 4.94
CA ALA A 145 13.07 -12.84 6.12
C ALA A 145 14.23 -13.79 5.82
N TRP A 146 14.24 -14.42 4.65
CA TRP A 146 15.36 -15.25 4.20
C TRP A 146 16.63 -14.43 4.00
N ALA A 147 16.57 -13.31 3.28
CA ALA A 147 17.73 -12.48 3.01
C ALA A 147 18.39 -11.97 4.30
N VAL A 148 17.58 -11.55 5.28
CA VAL A 148 18.09 -11.13 6.61
C VAL A 148 18.70 -12.32 7.36
N ALA A 149 18.08 -13.50 7.29
CA ALA A 149 18.59 -14.71 7.93
C ALA A 149 19.89 -15.24 7.34
N GLU A 150 20.17 -14.98 6.06
CA GLU A 150 21.47 -15.28 5.44
C GLU A 150 22.51 -14.19 5.75
N ALA A 151 22.09 -12.92 5.83
CA ALA A 151 22.98 -11.82 6.15
C ALA A 151 23.43 -11.80 7.62
N VAL A 152 22.57 -12.26 8.54
CA VAL A 152 22.84 -12.30 9.98
C VAL A 152 22.43 -13.67 10.56
N PRO A 153 23.23 -14.72 10.34
CA PRO A 153 22.88 -16.10 10.71
C PRO A 153 22.59 -16.30 12.20
N GLU A 154 23.23 -15.52 13.07
CA GLU A 154 23.10 -15.58 14.53
C GLU A 154 21.65 -15.32 14.99
N TYR A 155 20.91 -14.48 14.24
CA TYR A 155 19.53 -14.11 14.53
C TYR A 155 18.51 -14.75 13.58
N ARG A 156 18.91 -15.75 12.79
CA ARG A 156 18.04 -16.45 11.81
C ARG A 156 16.69 -16.87 12.39
N HIS A 157 16.68 -17.37 13.62
CA HIS A 157 15.46 -17.87 14.26
C HIS A 157 14.42 -16.77 14.46
N LEU A 158 14.85 -15.54 14.75
CA LEU A 158 13.99 -14.38 14.99
C LEU A 158 13.21 -13.98 13.74
N TYR A 159 13.84 -14.04 12.56
CA TYR A 159 13.22 -13.61 11.30
C TYR A 159 12.46 -14.73 10.59
N THR A 160 12.87 -15.98 10.77
CA THR A 160 12.27 -17.11 10.04
C THR A 160 11.13 -17.81 10.79
N SER A 161 11.05 -17.62 12.12
CA SER A 161 10.02 -18.23 12.97
C SER A 161 8.91 -17.25 13.36
N THR A 162 8.92 -16.02 12.84
CA THR A 162 7.82 -15.06 13.05
C THR A 162 6.52 -15.62 12.49
N CYS A 163 5.43 -15.46 13.23
CA CYS A 163 4.08 -15.85 12.81
C CYS A 163 3.32 -14.58 12.42
N ALA A 164 3.31 -14.25 11.12
CA ALA A 164 2.59 -13.10 10.60
C ALA A 164 1.16 -13.49 10.17
N VAL A 165 0.18 -12.67 10.57
CA VAL A 165 -1.25 -12.89 10.30
C VAL A 165 -1.95 -11.57 10.00
N GLY A 166 -3.10 -11.66 9.33
CA GLY A 166 -4.00 -10.55 9.06
C GLY A 166 -3.76 -9.88 7.72
N PHE A 167 -4.78 -9.16 7.26
CA PHE A 167 -4.82 -8.55 5.93
C PHE A 167 -3.97 -7.27 5.84
N SER A 168 -3.36 -6.86 6.95
CA SER A 168 -2.74 -5.55 7.13
C SER A 168 -1.60 -5.28 6.14
N GLY A 169 -0.81 -6.29 5.77
CA GLY A 169 0.22 -6.14 4.73
C GLY A 169 -0.37 -5.62 3.40
N VAL A 170 -1.52 -6.14 2.98
CA VAL A 170 -2.24 -5.66 1.79
C VAL A 170 -2.79 -4.25 2.02
N LEU A 171 -3.27 -3.94 3.21
CA LEU A 171 -3.77 -2.60 3.56
C LEU A 171 -2.67 -1.53 3.55
N PHE A 172 -1.46 -1.86 3.98
CA PHE A 172 -0.29 -0.99 3.83
C PHE A 172 0.05 -0.78 2.35
N ALA A 173 -0.03 -1.84 1.54
CA ALA A 173 0.17 -1.74 0.09
C ALA A 173 -0.89 -0.82 -0.57
N TYR A 174 -2.17 -1.00 -0.25
CA TYR A 174 -3.25 -0.11 -0.69
C TYR A 174 -3.00 1.33 -0.30
N LYS A 175 -2.50 1.58 0.91
CA LYS A 175 -2.18 2.95 1.37
C LYS A 175 -1.12 3.59 0.50
N VAL A 176 -0.09 2.85 0.11
CA VAL A 176 0.91 3.34 -0.84
C VAL A 176 0.26 3.62 -2.20
N VAL A 177 -0.48 2.67 -2.76
CA VAL A 177 -1.12 2.84 -4.09
C VAL A 177 -2.07 4.04 -4.11
N LEU A 178 -2.86 4.25 -3.05
CA LEU A 178 -3.79 5.36 -2.94
C LEU A 178 -3.11 6.74 -2.91
N ASN A 179 -1.94 6.83 -2.27
CA ASN A 179 -1.35 8.12 -1.86
C ASN A 179 0.00 8.43 -2.53
N HIS A 180 0.56 7.54 -3.37
CA HIS A 180 1.91 7.71 -3.92
C HIS A 180 2.12 9.02 -4.70
N ASP A 181 1.08 9.47 -5.42
CA ASP A 181 1.06 10.71 -6.20
C ASP A 181 0.27 11.84 -5.50
N ASP A 182 -0.11 11.67 -4.22
CA ASP A 182 -0.86 12.68 -3.48
C ASP A 182 0.06 13.83 -3.04
N ALA A 183 -0.23 15.03 -3.56
CA ALA A 183 0.49 16.27 -3.27
C ALA A 183 0.00 16.98 -2.00
N THR A 184 -1.07 16.50 -1.37
CA THR A 184 -1.63 17.10 -0.15
C THR A 184 -0.83 16.76 1.09
N THR A 185 -1.16 17.44 2.19
CA THR A 185 -0.62 17.19 3.53
C THR A 185 -1.72 16.65 4.43
N SER A 186 -1.39 15.64 5.22
CA SER A 186 -2.24 15.03 6.24
C SER A 186 -1.58 15.18 7.61
N THR A 187 -2.36 15.15 8.69
CA THR A 187 -1.84 15.30 10.05
C THR A 187 -1.84 13.96 10.79
N VAL A 188 -0.75 13.63 11.47
CA VAL A 188 -0.63 12.47 12.38
C VAL A 188 -0.20 12.98 13.74
N LEU A 189 -1.00 12.74 14.78
CA LEU A 189 -0.72 13.22 16.15
C LEU A 189 -0.41 14.72 16.23
N GLY A 190 -1.10 15.54 15.43
CA GLY A 190 -0.88 16.99 15.35
C GLY A 190 0.29 17.41 14.45
N ILE A 191 1.10 16.47 13.93
CA ILE A 191 2.24 16.77 13.05
C ILE A 191 1.80 16.70 11.59
N PRO A 192 1.95 17.78 10.79
CA PRO A 192 1.67 17.75 9.37
C PRO A 192 2.75 16.96 8.61
N LEU A 193 2.32 16.06 7.72
CA LEU A 193 3.18 15.21 6.90
C LEU A 193 2.57 15.10 5.49
N PRO A 194 3.38 15.15 4.41
CA PRO A 194 2.88 14.88 3.06
C PRO A 194 2.15 13.53 3.00
N THR A 195 0.94 13.51 2.40
CA THR A 195 0.03 12.35 2.43
C THR A 195 0.68 11.08 1.87
N LYS A 196 1.57 11.21 0.88
CA LYS A 196 2.39 10.12 0.32
C LYS A 196 3.27 9.37 1.34
N TYR A 197 3.63 10.00 2.47
CA TYR A 197 4.43 9.39 3.53
C TYR A 197 3.61 8.82 4.69
N MET A 198 2.28 8.90 4.61
CA MET A 198 1.39 8.43 5.68
C MET A 198 1.53 6.92 5.95
N ALA A 199 1.94 6.12 4.97
CA ALA A 199 2.22 4.70 5.18
C ALA A 199 3.41 4.48 6.14
N TRP A 200 4.44 5.32 6.05
CA TRP A 200 5.60 5.25 6.94
C TRP A 200 5.26 5.72 8.36
N ALA A 201 4.50 6.81 8.49
CA ALA A 201 4.03 7.27 9.79
C ALA A 201 3.15 6.23 10.50
N GLU A 202 2.22 5.59 9.76
CA GLU A 202 1.40 4.51 10.30
C GLU A 202 2.24 3.28 10.68
N LEU A 203 3.29 2.95 9.92
CA LEU A 203 4.21 1.86 10.27
C LEU A 203 4.90 2.12 11.62
N LEU A 204 5.47 3.32 11.79
CA LEU A 204 6.17 3.69 13.02
C LEU A 204 5.20 3.70 14.21
N LEU A 205 4.03 4.30 14.05
CA LEU A 205 3.01 4.36 15.10
C LEU A 205 2.49 2.97 15.48
N ALA A 206 2.15 2.14 14.48
CA ALA A 206 1.68 0.78 14.73
C ALA A 206 2.74 -0.07 15.43
N SER A 207 4.01 0.11 15.08
CA SER A 207 5.13 -0.63 15.70
C SER A 207 5.42 -0.17 17.12
N ALA A 208 5.25 1.12 17.41
CA ALA A 208 5.38 1.66 18.75
C ALA A 208 4.23 1.21 19.67
N LEU A 209 3.00 1.18 19.16
CA LEU A 209 1.82 0.80 19.93
C LEU A 209 1.68 -0.71 20.11
N ASN A 210 2.12 -1.50 19.12
CA ASN A 210 2.03 -2.95 19.17
C ASN A 210 3.32 -3.59 18.64
N PRO A 211 4.36 -3.72 19.50
CA PRO A 211 5.61 -4.36 19.10
C PRO A 211 5.46 -5.86 18.78
N ARG A 212 4.31 -6.48 19.12
CA ARG A 212 3.97 -7.86 18.71
C ARG A 212 3.35 -7.94 17.31
N ALA A 213 2.88 -6.82 16.75
CA ALA A 213 2.42 -6.77 15.37
C ALA A 213 3.64 -6.90 14.43
N SER A 214 3.49 -7.61 13.30
CA SER A 214 4.61 -7.88 12.42
C SER A 214 5.04 -6.63 11.65
N PHE A 215 5.95 -5.83 12.22
CA PHE A 215 6.65 -4.74 11.53
C PHE A 215 7.13 -5.19 10.14
N ALA A 216 7.74 -6.38 10.06
CA ALA A 216 8.21 -6.97 8.81
C ALA A 216 7.09 -7.19 7.79
N GLY A 217 5.91 -7.64 8.22
CA GLY A 217 4.76 -7.84 7.32
C GLY A 217 4.19 -6.52 6.79
N HIS A 218 4.09 -5.48 7.63
CA HIS A 218 3.68 -4.15 7.19
C HIS A 218 4.70 -3.51 6.26
N LEU A 219 6.00 -3.65 6.56
CA LEU A 219 7.10 -3.19 5.71
C LEU A 219 7.08 -3.89 4.34
N ALA A 220 6.86 -5.20 4.31
CA ALA A 220 6.68 -5.97 3.07
C ALA A 220 5.47 -5.48 2.27
N GLY A 221 4.38 -5.11 2.95
CA GLY A 221 3.22 -4.45 2.35
C GLY A 221 3.56 -3.10 1.69
N ILE A 222 4.27 -2.22 2.39
CA ILE A 222 4.74 -0.93 1.82
C ILE A 222 5.62 -1.18 0.60
N ALA A 223 6.56 -2.13 0.70
CA ALA A 223 7.43 -2.50 -0.40
C ALA A 223 6.65 -3.04 -1.61
N ALA A 224 5.62 -3.87 -1.39
CA ALA A 224 4.73 -4.37 -2.44
C ALA A 224 4.00 -3.23 -3.15
N GLY A 225 3.42 -2.28 -2.40
CA GLY A 225 2.75 -1.12 -2.99
C GLY A 225 3.71 -0.23 -3.80
N LEU A 226 4.93 -0.01 -3.30
CA LEU A 226 5.97 0.75 -4.02
C LEU A 226 6.41 0.03 -5.30
N LEU A 227 6.55 -1.30 -5.24
CA LEU A 227 6.90 -2.11 -6.41
C LEU A 227 5.82 -2.01 -7.49
N HIS A 228 4.55 -2.16 -7.11
CA HIS A 228 3.40 -2.01 -8.01
C HIS A 228 3.40 -0.64 -8.70
N VAL A 229 3.46 0.45 -7.91
CA VAL A 229 3.45 1.82 -8.44
C VAL A 229 4.61 2.07 -9.41
N ARG A 230 5.82 1.62 -9.05
CA ARG A 230 7.01 1.77 -9.91
C ARG A 230 6.91 0.92 -11.18
N ALA A 231 6.41 -0.31 -11.08
CA ALA A 231 6.20 -1.19 -12.21
C ALA A 231 5.17 -0.59 -13.17
N ALA A 232 4.01 -0.14 -12.66
CA ALA A 232 2.98 0.52 -13.45
C ALA A 232 3.51 1.80 -14.15
N ALA A 233 4.29 2.63 -13.45
CA ALA A 233 4.93 3.80 -14.04
C ALA A 233 5.99 3.46 -15.10
N ALA A 234 6.71 2.35 -14.94
CA ALA A 234 7.69 1.87 -15.92
C ALA A 234 6.99 1.30 -17.17
N LEU A 235 5.87 0.59 -16.99
CA LEU A 235 5.03 0.07 -18.07
C LEU A 235 4.46 1.21 -18.91
N ARG A 236 3.86 2.22 -18.26
CA ARG A 236 3.33 3.43 -18.93
C ARG A 236 4.38 4.21 -19.73
N ARG A 237 5.62 4.25 -19.26
CA ARG A 237 6.73 4.96 -19.93
C ARG A 237 7.46 4.13 -21.01
N GLY A 238 7.00 2.91 -21.31
CA GLY A 238 7.69 1.99 -22.23
C GLY A 238 9.11 1.60 -21.75
N GLY A 239 9.40 1.75 -20.45
CA GLY A 239 10.71 1.48 -19.87
C GLY A 239 11.05 0.00 -19.87
N TRP A 240 10.04 -0.87 -19.81
CA TRP A 240 10.21 -2.32 -19.87
C TRP A 240 10.79 -2.78 -21.21
N ALA A 241 10.31 -2.26 -22.35
CA ALA A 241 10.85 -2.56 -23.67
C ALA A 241 12.32 -2.11 -23.80
N ARG A 242 12.66 -0.93 -23.24
CA ARG A 242 14.05 -0.44 -23.19
C ARG A 242 14.95 -1.30 -22.31
N ARG A 243 14.45 -1.81 -21.18
CA ARG A 243 15.20 -2.70 -20.27
C ARG A 243 15.37 -4.10 -20.85
N LEU A 244 14.35 -4.66 -21.51
CA LEU A 244 14.46 -5.92 -22.24
C LEU A 244 15.43 -5.80 -23.40
N ALA A 245 15.35 -4.72 -24.19
CA ALA A 245 16.33 -4.47 -25.26
C ALA A 245 17.76 -4.28 -24.71
N ALA A 246 17.93 -3.66 -23.54
CA ALA A 246 19.24 -3.55 -22.88
C ALA A 246 19.75 -4.90 -22.35
N ALA A 247 18.87 -5.73 -21.77
CA ALA A 247 19.23 -7.07 -21.30
C ALA A 247 19.58 -7.99 -22.48
N ALA A 248 18.78 -7.98 -23.55
CA ALA A 248 19.05 -8.73 -24.78
C ALA A 248 20.39 -8.32 -25.41
N ARG A 249 20.71 -7.02 -25.46
CA ARG A 249 22.02 -6.53 -25.95
C ARG A 249 23.20 -6.96 -25.06
N ARG A 250 23.00 -7.10 -23.75
CA ARG A 250 24.05 -7.63 -22.84
C ARG A 250 24.28 -9.12 -23.04
N VAL A 251 23.21 -9.90 -23.24
CA VAL A 251 23.32 -11.34 -23.56
C VAL A 251 23.96 -11.54 -24.94
N ALA A 252 23.55 -10.76 -25.95
CA ALA A 252 24.15 -10.79 -27.29
C ALA A 252 25.61 -10.31 -27.29
N GLY A 253 25.94 -9.29 -26.50
CA GLY A 253 27.32 -8.80 -26.33
C GLY A 253 28.23 -9.78 -25.58
N ALA A 254 27.67 -10.54 -24.63
CA ALA A 254 28.38 -11.64 -23.97
C ALA A 254 28.60 -12.84 -24.90
N ALA A 255 27.66 -13.11 -25.81
CA ALA A 255 27.78 -14.17 -26.81
C ALA A 255 28.68 -13.79 -28.02
N GLY A 256 28.80 -12.50 -28.34
CA GLY A 256 29.60 -11.98 -29.47
C GLY A 256 31.05 -11.60 -29.15
N GLY A 257 31.50 -11.77 -27.91
CA GLY A 257 32.84 -11.35 -27.45
C GLY A 257 34.02 -12.22 -27.90
N GLY A 258 33.77 -13.31 -28.63
CA GLY A 258 34.77 -14.31 -29.00
C GLY A 258 35.25 -14.25 -30.45
N ALA A 259 35.66 -13.09 -30.97
CA ALA A 259 36.40 -13.02 -32.24
C ALA A 259 37.15 -11.70 -32.40
N ARG A 260 38.23 -11.49 -31.62
CA ARG A 260 39.26 -10.50 -31.98
C ARG A 260 40.30 -11.20 -32.86
N GLY A 261 40.13 -11.08 -34.18
CA GLY A 261 41.20 -11.39 -35.14
C GLY A 261 42.41 -10.46 -34.94
N PRO A 262 43.63 -10.92 -35.24
CA PRO A 262 44.85 -10.16 -34.98
C PRO A 262 44.87 -8.90 -35.83
N ARG A 263 45.06 -7.74 -35.18
CA ARG A 263 45.33 -6.48 -35.87
C ARG A 263 46.79 -6.46 -36.28
N PHE A 264 47.05 -6.57 -37.58
CA PHE A 264 48.34 -6.22 -38.17
C PHE A 264 48.54 -4.71 -38.05
N ALA A 265 49.60 -4.31 -37.36
CA ALA A 265 50.08 -2.93 -37.33
C ALA A 265 50.93 -2.67 -38.58
N GLY A 266 50.34 -2.00 -39.57
CA GLY A 266 51.06 -1.43 -40.70
C GLY A 266 51.26 0.07 -40.45
N GLY A 267 52.49 0.47 -40.13
CA GLY A 267 52.90 1.86 -40.10
C GLY A 267 52.98 2.42 -41.51
N GLY A 268 52.38 3.59 -41.73
CA GLY A 268 52.42 4.31 -43.00
C GLY A 268 51.97 5.75 -42.77
N ALA A 269 52.95 6.63 -42.60
CA ALA A 269 52.76 8.07 -42.56
C ALA A 269 52.51 8.59 -43.99
N THR A 270 51.53 9.49 -44.15
CA THR A 270 51.60 10.74 -44.94
C THR A 270 50.20 11.37 -45.05
N GLY A 271 50.10 12.69 -44.91
CA GLY A 271 48.96 13.45 -45.42
C GLY A 271 48.31 14.40 -44.41
N ALA A 272 48.91 15.57 -44.21
CA ALA A 272 48.29 16.69 -43.53
C ALA A 272 47.08 17.24 -44.32
N ARG A 273 45.99 17.60 -43.62
CA ARG A 273 45.08 18.66 -44.06
C ARG A 273 44.39 19.32 -42.86
N ALA A 274 44.52 20.65 -42.80
CA ALA A 274 44.05 21.55 -41.75
C ALA A 274 42.50 21.69 -41.71
N PRO A 275 41.91 22.13 -40.57
CA PRO A 275 40.46 22.28 -40.42
C PRO A 275 39.95 23.57 -41.06
N THR A 276 38.90 23.44 -41.87
CA THR A 276 38.22 24.54 -42.57
C THR A 276 37.40 25.42 -41.63
N ALA A 277 37.62 26.73 -41.76
CA ALA A 277 36.94 27.83 -41.10
C ALA A 277 35.48 27.99 -41.58
N GLN A 278 34.56 27.20 -41.01
CA GLN A 278 33.11 27.41 -41.18
C GLN A 278 32.32 27.46 -39.86
N ALA A 279 32.97 27.27 -38.71
CA ALA A 279 32.29 27.27 -37.40
C ALA A 279 32.16 28.66 -36.74
N HIS A 280 32.81 29.71 -37.26
CA HIS A 280 32.84 31.04 -36.61
C HIS A 280 31.89 32.09 -37.20
N ALA A 281 31.22 31.83 -38.33
CA ALA A 281 30.34 32.82 -38.97
C ALA A 281 28.88 32.82 -38.44
N GLN A 282 28.42 31.74 -37.79
CA GLN A 282 27.04 31.66 -37.27
C GLN A 282 26.87 32.22 -35.85
N ALA A 283 27.95 32.45 -35.11
CA ALA A 283 27.90 32.92 -33.73
C ALA A 283 27.76 34.45 -33.58
N GLN A 284 28.02 35.23 -34.65
CA GLN A 284 28.07 36.71 -34.57
C GLN A 284 26.80 37.42 -35.09
N LEU A 285 25.85 36.70 -35.69
CA LEU A 285 24.60 37.30 -36.22
C LEU A 285 23.45 37.36 -35.21
N HIS A 286 23.54 36.67 -34.06
CA HIS A 286 22.49 36.68 -33.02
C HIS A 286 22.66 37.78 -31.94
N ALA A 287 23.72 38.58 -31.99
CA ALA A 287 24.06 39.56 -30.95
C ALA A 287 23.53 40.99 -31.17
N ARG A 288 22.64 41.22 -32.16
CA ARG A 288 22.07 42.56 -32.45
C ARG A 288 20.55 42.56 -32.64
N GLN A 289 19.80 42.10 -31.65
CA GLN A 289 18.36 42.38 -31.56
C GLN A 289 18.05 43.24 -30.32
N PRO A 290 17.30 44.35 -30.46
CA PRO A 290 16.85 45.12 -29.31
C PRO A 290 15.79 44.35 -28.50
N PRO A 291 15.65 44.61 -27.19
CA PRO A 291 14.74 43.86 -26.32
C PRO A 291 13.28 44.10 -26.69
N ARG A 292 12.49 43.03 -26.75
CA ARG A 292 11.03 43.09 -26.92
C ARG A 292 10.36 43.71 -25.69
N PRO A 293 9.29 44.51 -25.83
CA PRO A 293 8.54 45.02 -24.69
C PRO A 293 7.82 43.87 -23.96
N ALA A 294 7.76 43.98 -22.63
CA ALA A 294 7.16 42.99 -21.76
C ALA A 294 5.64 42.83 -22.02
N PRO A 295 5.09 41.60 -21.96
CA PRO A 295 3.66 41.39 -22.06
C PRO A 295 2.93 41.92 -20.79
N PRO A 296 1.68 42.39 -20.91
CA PRO A 296 0.93 42.90 -19.76
C PRO A 296 0.61 41.78 -18.77
N GLN A 297 0.72 42.09 -17.48
CA GLN A 297 0.41 41.17 -16.39
C GLN A 297 -1.07 40.76 -16.40
N PRO A 298 -1.41 39.48 -16.17
CA PRO A 298 -2.80 39.07 -16.01
C PRO A 298 -3.38 39.62 -14.71
N GLN A 299 -4.52 40.31 -14.79
CA GLN A 299 -5.31 40.68 -13.61
C GLN A 299 -5.85 39.42 -12.91
N PRO A 300 -5.92 39.40 -11.57
CA PRO A 300 -6.53 38.28 -10.85
C PRO A 300 -8.04 38.22 -11.14
N PRO A 301 -8.63 37.02 -11.26
CA PRO A 301 -10.05 36.87 -11.52
C PRO A 301 -10.88 37.45 -10.37
N GLN A 302 -11.81 38.35 -10.69
CA GLN A 302 -12.84 38.80 -9.75
C GLN A 302 -13.70 37.60 -9.35
N GLN A 303 -13.78 37.33 -8.05
CA GLN A 303 -14.65 36.30 -7.50
C GLN A 303 -16.11 36.71 -7.71
N PRO A 304 -16.97 35.87 -8.31
CA PRO A 304 -18.41 36.09 -8.25
C PRO A 304 -18.88 35.97 -6.79
N PRO A 305 -19.92 36.73 -6.38
CA PRO A 305 -20.39 36.70 -5.00
C PRO A 305 -20.84 35.29 -4.58
N PRO A 306 -20.70 34.94 -3.29
CA PRO A 306 -20.99 33.59 -2.80
C PRO A 306 -22.46 33.21 -3.03
N ARG A 307 -22.67 31.97 -3.47
CA ARG A 307 -23.98 31.35 -3.79
C ARG A 307 -24.99 31.37 -2.61
N GLU A 308 -24.56 31.66 -1.39
CA GLU A 308 -25.46 31.82 -0.23
C GLU A 308 -26.32 33.09 -0.30
N ALA A 309 -25.84 34.17 -0.90
CA ALA A 309 -26.62 35.40 -1.05
C ALA A 309 -27.77 35.26 -2.05
N ALA A 310 -27.59 34.43 -3.09
CA ALA A 310 -28.61 34.17 -4.10
C ALA A 310 -29.72 33.22 -3.59
N ALA A 311 -29.39 32.30 -2.68
CA ALA A 311 -30.36 31.36 -2.09
C ALA A 311 -31.21 32.00 -0.98
N ALA A 312 -30.67 32.99 -0.24
CA ALA A 312 -31.39 33.68 0.83
C ALA A 312 -32.49 34.61 0.31
N ALA A 313 -32.33 35.19 -0.89
CA ALA A 313 -33.36 36.03 -1.50
C ALA A 313 -34.61 35.24 -1.96
N ALA A 314 -34.49 33.91 -2.14
CA ALA A 314 -35.56 33.06 -2.66
C ALA A 314 -36.43 32.37 -1.59
N SER A 315 -36.06 32.43 -0.30
CA SER A 315 -36.71 31.62 0.75
C SER A 315 -37.44 32.40 1.84
N GLY A 316 -37.48 33.74 1.80
CA GLY A 316 -38.26 34.54 2.76
C GLY A 316 -37.85 34.39 4.24
N VAL A 317 -36.72 33.74 4.52
CA VAL A 317 -36.20 33.55 5.87
C VAL A 317 -35.46 34.82 6.30
N ARG A 318 -36.00 35.53 7.29
CA ARG A 318 -35.29 36.67 7.93
C ARG A 318 -33.95 36.19 8.46
N GLN A 319 -32.85 36.69 7.91
CA GLN A 319 -31.53 36.51 8.48
C GLN A 319 -31.45 37.28 9.80
N ILE A 320 -31.31 36.55 10.91
CA ILE A 320 -31.06 37.12 12.23
C ILE A 320 -29.63 37.65 12.24
N SER A 321 -29.43 38.91 12.63
CA SER A 321 -28.10 39.51 12.66
C SER A 321 -27.24 38.90 13.77
N ASP A 322 -25.92 38.90 13.59
CA ASP A 322 -24.97 38.36 14.58
C ASP A 322 -25.11 39.02 15.95
N GLU A 323 -25.49 40.30 15.98
CA GLU A 323 -25.74 41.05 17.21
C GLU A 323 -27.00 40.55 17.93
N GLU A 324 -28.07 40.21 17.19
CA GLU A 324 -29.28 39.64 17.77
C GLU A 324 -29.04 38.22 18.31
N LEU A 325 -28.20 37.43 17.64
CA LEU A 325 -27.73 36.12 18.11
C LEU A 325 -26.87 36.22 19.38
N ARG A 326 -26.04 37.26 19.47
CA ARG A 326 -25.23 37.55 20.66
C ARG A 326 -26.11 37.93 21.85
N GLN A 327 -27.09 38.82 21.66
CA GLN A 327 -28.02 39.23 22.72
C GLN A 327 -28.83 38.05 23.26
N ARG A 328 -29.33 37.17 22.39
CA ARG A 328 -30.06 35.95 22.80
C ARG A 328 -29.20 34.97 23.61
N ARG A 329 -27.89 34.92 23.36
CA ARG A 329 -26.97 34.11 24.17
C ARG A 329 -26.78 34.69 25.56
N LEU A 330 -26.69 36.01 25.70
CA LEU A 330 -26.51 36.69 26.99
C LEU A 330 -27.70 36.50 27.92
N VAL A 331 -28.94 36.58 27.39
CA VAL A 331 -30.17 36.34 28.16
C VAL A 331 -30.23 34.92 28.73
N ARG A 332 -29.65 33.93 28.03
CA ARG A 332 -29.66 32.53 28.45
C ARG A 332 -28.74 32.21 29.64
N PHE A 333 -27.82 33.11 29.99
CA PHE A 333 -26.90 32.96 31.12
C PHE A 333 -27.34 33.71 32.39
N GLN A 334 -28.48 34.39 32.35
CA GLN A 334 -29.04 35.11 33.50
C GLN A 334 -30.31 34.45 34.09
N GLN A 335 -30.60 33.20 33.70
CA GLN A 335 -31.62 32.34 34.30
C GLN A 335 -30.99 31.16 35.03
#